data_AF-A0AA90TPP7-F1
#
_entry.id   AF-A0AA90TPP7-F1
#
_cell.length_a   1.000
_cell.length_b   1.000
_cell.length_c   1.000
_cell.angle_alpha   90.00
_cell.angle_beta   90.00
_cell.angle_gamma   90.00
#
_symmetry.space_group_name_H-M   'P 1'
#
loop_
_entity.id
_entity.type
_entity.pdbx_description
1 polymer ?
#
loop_
_entity_poly.entity_id
_entity_poly.type
_entity_poly.pdbx_seq_one_letter_code
_entity_poly.pdbx_strand_id
1 'polypeptide(L)'
;MCPFYNYQGNSEQGNTLFKIKVKEMMEEKEIEVSSGIIEEIITRSILDNREIVFLCIGSDRYVGDSLGPLVGTMLRESDVPYHIYGTLKEPVHAFNLKDILKDIHKQHKKPLIISIDACLGEKNQVGFIYFNKGPLAPGSALEKILPKVGDYHFKSMINYIDPLPASQFLNDTRLFTIFNFARTIVKIICHTIK
;
A
#
# COMPACT_ATOMS: atom_id res chain seq x y z
N MET A 1 16.92 25.64 -9.15
CA MET A 1 17.49 24.42 -8.52
C MET A 1 16.32 23.72 -7.84
N CYS A 2 15.67 22.80 -8.55
CA CYS A 2 14.43 22.15 -8.10
C CYS A 2 14.76 21.10 -7.02
N PRO A 3 14.06 21.08 -5.87
CA PRO A 3 14.33 20.15 -4.77
C PRO A 3 13.90 18.70 -5.06
N PHE A 4 13.29 18.42 -6.22
CA PHE A 4 12.89 17.07 -6.65
C PHE A 4 14.06 16.11 -6.94
N TYR A 5 15.32 16.56 -6.87
CA TYR A 5 16.50 15.77 -7.25
C TYR A 5 17.10 14.86 -6.16
N ASN A 6 16.52 14.82 -4.96
CA ASN A 6 17.03 13.94 -3.88
C ASN A 6 16.20 12.66 -3.69
N TYR A 7 15.73 12.05 -4.78
CA TYR A 7 15.41 10.62 -4.74
C TYR A 7 16.73 9.85 -4.88
N GLN A 8 17.47 9.74 -3.76
CA GLN A 8 18.50 8.72 -3.67
C GLN A 8 17.80 7.36 -3.67
N GLY A 9 17.78 6.74 -4.85
CA GLY A 9 17.49 5.34 -5.03
C GLY A 9 18.51 4.50 -4.27
N ASN A 10 18.33 4.35 -2.97
CA ASN A 10 18.96 3.29 -2.22
C ASN A 10 18.12 2.03 -2.40
N SER A 11 18.57 1.21 -3.36
CA SER A 11 18.46 -0.26 -3.38
C SER A 11 17.56 -0.90 -2.31
N GLU A 12 16.24 -0.88 -2.53
CA GLU A 12 15.25 -1.69 -1.80
C GLU A 12 15.32 -3.20 -2.17
N GLN A 13 16.42 -3.67 -2.76
CA GLN A 13 16.53 -5.05 -3.25
C GLN A 13 16.61 -6.11 -2.12
N GLY A 14 16.87 -5.72 -0.87
CA GLY A 14 17.03 -6.66 0.25
C GLY A 14 15.75 -7.05 0.99
N ASN A 15 14.64 -6.32 0.83
CA ASN A 15 13.45 -6.47 1.68
C ASN A 15 12.17 -6.88 0.92
N THR A 16 12.21 -6.97 -0.41
CA THR A 16 11.06 -7.40 -1.20
C THR A 16 10.83 -8.89 -1.08
N LEU A 17 9.66 -9.27 -0.59
CA LEU A 17 9.24 -10.66 -0.44
C LEU A 17 8.65 -11.18 -1.74
N PHE A 18 7.86 -10.36 -2.43
CA PHE A 18 7.42 -10.63 -3.79
C PHE A 18 7.19 -9.34 -4.57
N LYS A 19 7.21 -9.46 -5.89
CA LYS A 19 6.73 -8.44 -6.81
C LYS A 19 5.88 -9.07 -7.89
N ILE A 20 4.81 -8.40 -8.28
CA ILE A 20 3.88 -8.87 -9.31
C ILE A 20 3.62 -7.74 -10.29
N LYS A 21 3.52 -8.06 -11.58
CA LYS A 21 3.11 -7.10 -12.61
C LYS A 21 1.60 -7.17 -12.76
N VAL A 22 0.91 -6.06 -12.52
CA VAL A 22 -0.53 -5.94 -12.70
C VAL A 22 -0.87 -6.03 -14.19
N LYS A 23 -1.70 -7.02 -14.53
CA LYS A 23 -2.29 -7.22 -15.85
C LYS A 23 -3.81 -7.20 -15.71
N GLU A 24 -4.54 -6.95 -16.80
CA GLU A 24 -6.01 -6.97 -16.81
C GLU A 24 -6.57 -8.34 -16.34
N MET A 25 -5.93 -9.42 -16.81
CA MET A 25 -6.13 -10.77 -16.30
C MET A 25 -4.86 -11.23 -15.60
N MET A 26 -4.94 -11.36 -14.28
CA MET A 26 -3.89 -11.93 -13.45
C MET A 26 -3.92 -13.46 -13.53
N GLU A 27 -2.74 -14.07 -13.60
CA GLU A 27 -2.60 -15.52 -13.54
C GLU A 27 -2.91 -15.99 -12.11
N GLU A 28 -3.83 -16.94 -11.96
CA GLU A 28 -4.28 -17.43 -10.64
C GLU A 28 -3.11 -17.92 -9.78
N LYS A 29 -2.11 -18.54 -10.42
CA LYS A 29 -0.87 -19.00 -9.79
C LYS A 29 -0.03 -17.87 -9.19
N GLU A 30 0.05 -16.69 -9.83
CA GLU A 30 0.79 -15.55 -9.27
C GLU A 30 0.11 -15.02 -8.00
N ILE A 31 -1.22 -15.00 -7.99
CA ILE A 31 -2.02 -14.62 -6.83
C ILE A 31 -1.82 -15.64 -5.71
N GLU A 32 -1.93 -16.93 -5.99
CA GLU A 32 -1.76 -18.01 -5.00
C GLU A 32 -0.40 -17.94 -4.30
N VAL A 33 0.69 -17.83 -5.07
CA VAL A 33 2.05 -17.71 -4.51
C VAL A 33 2.21 -16.46 -3.65
N SER A 34 1.70 -15.31 -4.11
CA SER A 34 1.77 -14.05 -3.35
C SER A 34 0.93 -14.11 -2.07
N SER A 35 -0.22 -14.79 -2.14
CA SER A 35 -1.13 -14.96 -1.00
C SER A 35 -0.54 -15.86 0.06
N GLY A 36 0.09 -16.98 -0.32
CA GLY A 36 0.74 -17.90 0.63
C GLY A 36 1.82 -17.22 1.48
N ILE A 37 2.58 -16.28 0.90
CA ILE A 37 3.58 -15.48 1.66
C ILE A 37 2.89 -14.63 2.74
N ILE A 38 1.77 -13.99 2.41
CA ILE A 38 1.03 -13.14 3.36
C ILE A 38 0.31 -13.99 4.40
N GLU A 39 -0.26 -15.12 3.99
CA GLU A 39 -0.89 -16.10 4.87
C GLU A 39 0.10 -16.62 5.92
N GLU A 40 1.33 -16.94 5.54
CA GLU A 40 2.38 -17.35 6.49
C GLU A 40 2.65 -16.25 7.54
N ILE A 41 2.75 -15.00 7.09
CA ILE A 41 3.00 -13.85 7.96
C ILE A 41 1.83 -13.61 8.93
N ILE A 42 0.60 -13.66 8.42
CA ILE A 42 -0.61 -13.46 9.21
C ILE A 42 -0.76 -14.60 10.22
N THR A 43 -0.64 -15.86 9.76
CA THR A 43 -0.75 -17.05 10.61
C THR A 43 0.25 -17.00 11.75
N ARG A 44 1.53 -16.72 11.47
CA ARG A 44 2.55 -16.59 12.52
C ARG A 44 2.21 -15.47 13.50
N SER A 45 1.70 -14.34 13.01
CA SER A 45 1.35 -13.20 13.86
C SER A 45 0.14 -13.49 14.76
N ILE A 46 -0.84 -14.26 14.26
CA ILE A 46 -1.97 -14.74 15.06
C ILE A 46 -1.49 -15.70 16.16
N LEU A 47 -0.58 -16.63 15.84
CA LEU A 47 0.04 -17.53 16.82
C LEU A 47 0.80 -16.75 17.91
N ASP A 48 1.40 -15.62 17.56
CA ASP A 48 2.06 -14.69 18.49
C ASP A 48 1.07 -13.76 19.23
N ASN A 49 -0.24 -13.97 19.07
CA ASN A 49 -1.33 -13.19 19.66
C ASN A 49 -1.26 -11.69 19.31
N ARG A 50 -0.92 -11.39 18.05
CA ARG A 50 -0.94 -10.04 17.46
C ARG A 50 -2.25 -9.80 16.73
N GLU A 51 -2.77 -8.58 16.81
CA GLU A 51 -3.92 -8.15 16.00
C GLU A 51 -3.48 -7.68 14.61
N ILE A 52 -4.18 -8.13 13.56
CA ILE A 52 -3.83 -7.79 12.18
C ILE A 52 -4.52 -6.48 11.78
N VAL A 53 -3.73 -5.51 11.32
CA VAL A 53 -4.19 -4.19 10.93
C VAL A 53 -3.73 -3.90 9.50
N PHE A 54 -4.67 -3.63 8.60
CA PHE A 54 -4.35 -3.04 7.29
C PHE A 54 -4.51 -1.53 7.35
N LEU A 55 -3.42 -0.82 7.05
CA LEU A 55 -3.36 0.64 7.03
C LEU A 55 -3.26 1.13 5.58
N CYS A 56 -4.39 1.50 5.00
CA CYS A 56 -4.48 1.89 3.61
C CYS A 56 -4.30 3.41 3.48
N ILE A 57 -3.15 3.84 2.95
CA ILE A 57 -2.72 5.24 2.93
C ILE A 57 -3.07 5.86 1.58
N GLY A 58 -3.60 7.07 1.64
CA GLY A 58 -3.96 7.87 0.48
C GLY A 58 -5.20 8.71 0.71
N SER A 59 -5.67 9.35 -0.36
CA SER A 59 -6.82 10.26 -0.38
C SER A 59 -7.63 10.04 -1.66
N ASP A 60 -8.95 10.09 -1.54
CA ASP A 60 -9.90 10.03 -2.65
C ASP A 60 -9.90 11.29 -3.53
N ARG A 61 -9.33 12.38 -3.03
CA ARG A 61 -9.20 13.68 -3.74
C ARG A 61 -8.36 13.66 -5.01
N TYR A 62 -7.46 12.70 -5.17
CA TYR A 62 -6.63 12.55 -6.37
C TYR A 62 -6.64 11.09 -6.81
N VAL A 63 -6.80 10.83 -8.11
CA VAL A 63 -6.88 9.46 -8.62
C VAL A 63 -5.61 8.67 -8.29
N GLY A 64 -4.43 9.28 -8.48
CA GLY A 64 -3.16 8.63 -8.12
C GLY A 64 -3.01 8.34 -6.62
N ASP A 65 -3.72 9.05 -5.74
CA ASP A 65 -3.63 8.87 -4.29
C ASP A 65 -4.79 8.00 -3.75
N SER A 66 -5.73 7.59 -4.59
CA SER A 66 -6.95 6.91 -4.15
C SER A 66 -6.77 5.40 -3.96
N LEU A 67 -5.59 4.84 -4.21
CA LEU A 67 -5.34 3.40 -4.12
C LEU A 67 -5.61 2.85 -2.72
N GLY A 68 -5.01 3.45 -1.68
CA GLY A 68 -5.21 3.01 -0.31
C GLY A 68 -6.68 3.03 0.09
N PRO A 69 -7.36 4.19 0.06
CA PRO A 69 -8.78 4.29 0.36
C PRO A 69 -9.66 3.30 -0.42
N LEU A 70 -9.35 3.05 -1.70
CA LEU A 70 -10.07 2.08 -2.53
C LEU A 70 -9.83 0.64 -2.04
N VAL A 71 -8.57 0.24 -1.80
CA VAL A 71 -8.24 -1.08 -1.23
C VAL A 71 -8.94 -1.29 0.10
N GLY A 72 -8.86 -0.34 1.03
CA GLY A 72 -9.47 -0.49 2.34
C GLY A 72 -11.00 -0.57 2.28
N THR A 73 -11.63 0.14 1.35
CA THR A 73 -13.08 0.01 1.12
C THR A 73 -13.43 -1.39 0.65
N MET A 74 -12.72 -1.91 -0.35
CA MET A 74 -12.95 -3.24 -0.90
C MET A 74 -12.65 -4.36 0.10
N LEU A 75 -11.63 -4.21 0.94
CA LEU A 75 -11.35 -5.16 2.03
C LEU A 75 -12.48 -5.17 3.06
N ARG A 76 -12.99 -3.98 3.42
CA ARG A 76 -14.12 -3.85 4.36
C ARG A 76 -15.41 -4.47 3.78
N GLU A 77 -15.67 -4.28 2.49
CA GLU A 77 -16.79 -4.90 1.77
C GLU A 77 -16.63 -6.41 1.57
N SER A 78 -15.40 -6.93 1.66
CA SER A 78 -15.11 -8.36 1.57
C SER A 78 -15.21 -9.08 2.93
N ASP A 79 -15.65 -8.39 3.99
CA ASP A 79 -15.82 -8.92 5.35
C ASP A 79 -14.59 -9.68 5.89
N VAL A 80 -13.39 -9.17 5.58
CA VAL A 80 -12.15 -9.77 6.09
C VAL A 80 -12.08 -9.65 7.63
N PRO A 81 -11.55 -10.66 8.35
CA PRO A 81 -11.55 -10.68 9.82
C PRO A 81 -10.42 -9.82 10.42
N TYR A 82 -10.02 -8.74 9.74
CA TYR A 82 -8.88 -7.91 10.08
C TYR A 82 -9.30 -6.44 10.25
N HIS A 83 -8.55 -5.68 11.03
CA HIS A 83 -8.86 -4.28 11.27
C HIS A 83 -8.41 -3.42 10.08
N ILE A 84 -9.33 -2.64 9.49
CA ILE A 84 -9.05 -1.82 8.30
C ILE A 84 -9.12 -0.33 8.65
N TYR A 85 -8.01 0.37 8.44
CA TYR A 85 -7.90 1.83 8.53
C TYR A 85 -7.60 2.40 7.14
N GLY A 86 -8.24 3.51 6.79
CA GLY A 86 -8.15 4.09 5.46
C GLY A 86 -9.16 3.47 4.51
N THR A 87 -10.29 4.13 4.36
CA THR A 87 -11.31 3.80 3.35
C THR A 87 -11.66 5.06 2.56
N LEU A 88 -12.48 4.95 1.52
CA LEU A 88 -13.01 6.13 0.82
C LEU A 88 -13.84 7.01 1.76
N LYS A 89 -14.57 6.41 2.71
CA LYS A 89 -15.34 7.14 3.71
C LYS A 89 -14.46 7.80 4.78
N GLU A 90 -13.38 7.12 5.17
CA GLU A 90 -12.49 7.50 6.27
C GLU A 90 -11.03 7.41 5.80
N PRO A 91 -10.56 8.33 4.94
CA PRO A 91 -9.22 8.25 4.35
C PRO A 91 -8.12 8.50 5.39
N VAL A 92 -6.97 7.86 5.19
CA VAL A 92 -5.77 8.08 5.99
C VAL A 92 -4.68 8.65 5.09
N HIS A 93 -4.32 9.90 5.31
CA HIS A 93 -3.36 10.65 4.50
C HIS A 93 -2.35 11.37 5.39
N ALA A 94 -1.39 12.08 4.79
CA ALA A 94 -0.30 12.75 5.50
C ALA A 94 -0.71 13.61 6.70
N PHE A 95 -1.88 14.25 6.67
CA PHE A 95 -2.31 15.17 7.73
C PHE A 95 -2.89 14.50 8.98
N ASN A 96 -3.42 13.27 8.88
CA ASN A 96 -4.05 12.55 10.01
C ASN A 96 -3.31 11.25 10.38
N LEU A 97 -2.37 10.79 9.55
CA LEU A 97 -1.63 9.54 9.75
C LEU A 97 -1.03 9.40 11.15
N LYS A 98 -0.42 10.46 11.70
CA LYS A 98 0.22 10.43 13.01
C LYS A 98 -0.77 10.12 14.13
N ASP A 99 -1.97 10.67 14.07
CA ASP A 99 -2.98 10.46 15.11
C ASP A 99 -3.65 9.11 14.96
N ILE A 100 -3.94 8.68 13.72
CA ILE A 100 -4.43 7.33 13.42
C ILE A 100 -3.47 6.24 13.91
N LEU A 101 -2.15 6.42 13.74
CA LEU A 101 -1.16 5.47 14.26
C LEU A 101 -1.19 5.39 15.79
N LYS A 102 -1.34 6.52 16.49
CA LYS A 102 -1.49 6.50 17.95
C LYS A 102 -2.75 5.74 18.35
N ASP A 103 -3.86 5.96 17.64
CA ASP A 103 -5.11 5.27 17.90
C ASP A 103 -4.98 3.77 17.64
N ILE A 104 -4.32 3.35 16.55
CA ILE A 104 -4.03 1.94 16.27
C ILE A 104 -3.25 1.30 17.42
N HIS A 105 -2.16 1.94 17.88
CA HIS A 105 -1.34 1.40 18.96
C HIS A 105 -2.03 1.43 20.33
N LYS A 106 -3.08 2.25 20.50
CA LYS A 106 -3.89 2.31 21.71
C LYS A 106 -5.01 1.28 21.70
N GLN A 107 -5.64 1.05 20.55
CA GLN A 107 -6.81 0.18 20.41
C GLN A 107 -6.42 -1.29 20.24
N HIS A 108 -5.28 -1.56 19.60
CA HIS A 108 -4.86 -2.92 19.24
C HIS A 108 -3.65 -3.38 20.05
N LYS A 109 -3.70 -4.63 20.52
CA LYS A 109 -2.61 -5.29 21.25
C LYS A 109 -1.58 -5.82 20.26
N LYS A 110 -0.34 -5.31 20.37
CA LYS A 110 0.81 -5.74 19.55
C LYS A 110 0.48 -5.80 18.05
N PRO A 111 -0.07 -4.73 17.45
CA PRO A 111 -0.60 -4.81 16.09
C PRO A 111 0.49 -5.22 15.10
N LEU A 112 0.16 -6.13 14.19
CA LEU A 112 0.88 -6.31 12.93
C LEU A 112 0.27 -5.34 11.93
N ILE A 113 1.01 -4.31 11.54
CA ILE A 113 0.54 -3.29 10.62
C ILE A 113 1.05 -3.60 9.23
N ILE A 114 0.15 -3.92 8.30
CA ILE A 114 0.43 -4.06 6.88
C ILE A 114 -0.10 -2.80 6.17
N SER A 115 0.81 -1.96 5.69
CA SER A 115 0.41 -0.71 5.02
C SER A 115 0.24 -0.87 3.50
N ILE A 116 -0.64 -0.08 2.89
CA ILE A 116 -0.84 -0.03 1.44
C ILE A 116 -0.64 1.41 0.99
N ASP A 117 0.24 1.63 0.02
CA ASP A 117 0.52 2.96 -0.51
C ASP A 117 0.76 2.94 -2.03
N ALA A 118 0.37 4.04 -2.68
CA ALA A 118 0.67 4.30 -4.07
C ALA A 118 1.93 5.16 -4.18
N CYS A 119 2.80 4.82 -5.13
CA CYS A 119 4.05 5.53 -5.34
C CYS A 119 4.28 5.83 -6.82
N LEU A 120 5.06 6.88 -7.06
CA LEU A 120 5.66 7.18 -8.35
C LEU A 120 7.06 6.56 -8.39
N GLY A 121 7.42 5.95 -9.52
CA GLY A 121 8.71 5.26 -9.68
C GLY A 121 9.36 5.53 -11.04
N GLU A 122 10.35 4.70 -11.37
CA GLU A 122 10.92 4.69 -12.73
C GLU A 122 9.93 4.08 -13.73
N LYS A 123 10.06 4.45 -15.01
CA LYS A 123 9.16 4.00 -16.08
C LYS A 123 9.09 2.47 -16.23
N ASN A 124 10.19 1.77 -15.97
CA ASN A 124 10.27 0.30 -15.97
C ASN A 124 9.61 -0.37 -14.76
N GLN A 125 9.37 0.38 -13.67
CA GLN A 125 8.73 -0.10 -12.45
C GLN A 125 7.21 0.11 -12.48
N VAL A 126 6.68 0.96 -13.37
CA VAL A 126 5.25 1.19 -13.49
C VAL A 126 4.50 -0.10 -13.82
N GLY A 127 3.38 -0.31 -13.13
CA GLY A 127 2.58 -1.54 -13.25
C GLY A 127 2.96 -2.63 -12.25
N PHE A 128 3.97 -2.44 -11.41
CA PHE A 128 4.35 -3.43 -10.40
C PHE A 128 3.79 -3.12 -9.01
N ILE A 129 3.35 -4.16 -8.34
CA ILE A 129 3.09 -4.19 -6.89
C ILE A 129 4.28 -4.89 -6.24
N TYR A 130 4.84 -4.27 -5.21
CA TYR A 130 5.87 -4.84 -4.36
C TYR A 130 5.27 -5.10 -2.98
N PHE A 131 5.59 -6.24 -2.39
CA PHE A 131 5.33 -6.49 -0.99
C PHE A 131 6.65 -6.64 -0.26
N ASN A 132 6.89 -5.73 0.68
CA ASN A 132 8.17 -5.56 1.34
C ASN A 132 8.05 -5.79 2.84
N LYS A 133 9.12 -6.31 3.44
CA LYS A 133 9.32 -6.34 4.89
C LYS A 133 9.90 -5.02 5.38
N GLY A 134 9.41 -4.56 6.53
CA GLY A 134 9.84 -3.34 7.19
C GLY A 134 8.93 -2.16 6.90
N PRO A 135 9.20 -1.02 7.57
CA PRO A 135 8.28 0.09 7.54
C PRO A 135 8.36 0.86 6.22
N LEU A 136 7.19 1.31 5.76
CA LEU A 136 7.01 2.25 4.68
C LEU A 136 7.37 3.67 5.14
N ALA A 137 7.98 4.46 4.26
CA ALA A 137 8.09 5.90 4.43
C ALA A 137 7.04 6.58 3.52
N PRO A 138 5.84 6.90 4.02
CA PRO A 138 4.78 7.46 3.20
C PRO A 138 5.08 8.91 2.80
N GLY A 139 4.47 9.36 1.71
CA GLY A 139 4.45 10.79 1.35
C GLY A 139 5.80 11.37 0.92
N SER A 140 6.71 10.57 0.36
CA SER A 140 8.00 11.01 -0.18
C SER A 140 7.88 12.19 -1.17
N ALA A 141 6.73 12.31 -1.84
CA ALA A 141 6.43 13.39 -2.78
C ALA A 141 6.01 14.72 -2.11
N LEU A 142 5.72 14.73 -0.81
CA LEU A 142 5.10 15.87 -0.10
C LEU A 142 6.07 16.70 0.75
N GLU A 143 7.39 16.47 0.67
CA GLU A 143 8.44 17.16 1.44
C GLU A 143 8.27 17.15 2.98
N LYS A 144 7.27 16.42 3.51
CA LYS A 144 7.01 16.29 4.94
C LYS A 144 7.71 15.07 5.51
N ILE A 145 8.31 15.23 6.69
CA ILE A 145 8.85 14.10 7.47
C ILE A 145 7.68 13.38 8.12
N LEU A 146 7.13 12.38 7.42
CA LEU A 146 6.13 11.47 7.99
C LEU A 146 6.81 10.36 8.78
N PRO A 147 6.16 9.85 9.85
CA PRO A 147 6.68 8.70 10.57
C PRO A 147 6.77 7.50 9.62
N LYS A 148 7.79 6.66 9.79
CA LYS A 148 7.85 5.36 9.14
C LYS A 148 6.75 4.46 9.73
N VAL A 149 6.02 3.72 8.89
CA VAL A 149 4.80 3.01 9.27
C VAL A 149 4.81 1.55 8.82
N GLY A 150 4.21 0.67 9.62
CA GLY A 150 4.03 -0.73 9.23
C GLY A 150 5.20 -1.66 9.59
N ASP A 151 4.88 -2.94 9.72
CA ASP A 151 5.82 -4.06 9.76
C ASP A 151 6.09 -4.60 8.34
N TYR A 152 5.08 -4.50 7.48
CA TYR A 152 5.11 -4.87 6.06
C TYR A 152 4.34 -3.84 5.26
N HIS A 153 4.59 -3.78 3.95
CA HIS A 153 3.84 -2.86 3.10
C HIS A 153 3.71 -3.32 1.65
N PHE A 154 2.56 -3.00 1.07
CA PHE A 154 2.34 -2.97 -0.37
C PHE A 154 2.76 -1.60 -0.92
N LYS A 155 3.66 -1.60 -1.89
CA LYS A 155 4.09 -0.42 -2.64
C LYS A 155 3.70 -0.60 -4.10
N SER A 156 2.79 0.23 -4.58
CA SER A 156 2.27 0.13 -5.95
C SER A 156 2.82 1.24 -6.83
N MET A 157 3.54 0.87 -7.88
CA MET A 157 4.11 1.81 -8.84
C MET A 157 3.08 2.16 -9.90
N ILE A 158 2.23 3.14 -9.59
CA ILE A 158 1.03 3.46 -10.36
C ILE A 158 1.31 4.36 -11.57
N ASN A 159 2.41 5.11 -11.53
CA ASN A 159 2.86 6.01 -12.60
C ASN A 159 4.36 6.32 -12.43
N TYR A 160 4.96 6.98 -13.42
CA TYR A 160 6.39 7.32 -13.40
C TYR A 160 6.62 8.79 -13.03
N ILE A 161 7.80 9.08 -12.51
CA ILE A 161 8.28 10.45 -12.31
C ILE A 161 8.73 10.99 -13.67
N ASP A 162 8.16 12.11 -14.11
CA ASP A 162 8.54 12.86 -15.30
C ASP A 162 8.94 14.29 -14.86
N PRO A 163 9.89 14.97 -15.54
CA PRO A 163 10.35 16.32 -15.20
C PRO A 163 9.29 17.44 -15.04
N LEU A 164 8.01 17.19 -15.30
CA LEU A 164 6.91 18.12 -14.99
C LEU A 164 6.49 18.07 -13.49
N PRO A 165 5.63 18.97 -12.98
CA PRO A 165 5.28 19.02 -11.56
C PRO A 165 4.42 17.84 -11.07
N ALA A 166 4.71 17.31 -9.87
CA ALA A 166 4.02 16.16 -9.26
C ALA A 166 2.47 16.26 -9.20
N SER A 167 1.93 17.47 -9.02
CA SER A 167 0.48 17.73 -8.95
C SER A 167 -0.26 17.47 -10.27
N GLN A 168 0.44 17.48 -11.42
CA GLN A 168 -0.15 17.20 -12.72
C GLN A 168 -0.34 15.69 -12.92
N PHE A 169 0.58 14.86 -12.41
CA PHE A 169 0.53 13.40 -12.57
C PHE A 169 -0.46 12.67 -11.66
N LEU A 170 -0.74 13.23 -10.47
CA LEU A 170 -1.81 12.72 -9.62
C LEU A 170 -3.19 12.79 -10.31
N ASN A 171 -3.35 13.72 -11.26
CA ASN A 171 -4.53 13.85 -12.11
C ASN A 171 -4.47 13.00 -13.39
N ASP A 172 -3.27 12.74 -13.94
CA ASP A 172 -3.11 11.97 -15.19
C ASP A 172 -3.14 10.44 -14.99
N THR A 173 -3.02 9.95 -13.76
CA THR A 173 -3.20 8.51 -13.48
C THR A 173 -4.63 8.08 -13.77
N ARG A 174 -4.81 7.10 -14.67
CA ARG A 174 -6.13 6.56 -15.00
C ARG A 174 -6.73 5.80 -13.82
N LEU A 175 -7.99 6.09 -13.49
CA LEU A 175 -8.74 5.36 -12.46
C LEU A 175 -8.77 3.85 -12.73
N PHE A 176 -8.89 3.44 -14.00
CA PHE A 176 -8.83 2.03 -14.40
C PHE A 176 -7.54 1.34 -13.93
N THR A 177 -6.40 2.03 -14.00
CA THR A 177 -5.13 1.51 -13.49
C THR A 177 -5.23 1.29 -11.98
N ILE A 178 -5.61 2.32 -11.22
CA ILE A 178 -5.76 2.25 -9.76
C ILE A 178 -6.72 1.15 -9.34
N PHE A 179 -7.84 1.02 -10.04
CA PHE A 179 -8.82 -0.02 -9.80
C PHE A 179 -8.26 -1.44 -9.99
N ASN A 180 -7.45 -1.67 -11.03
CA ASN A 180 -6.80 -2.97 -11.24
C ASN A 180 -5.74 -3.28 -10.18
N PHE A 181 -4.97 -2.27 -9.75
CA PHE A 181 -4.06 -2.41 -8.60
C PHE A 181 -4.83 -2.79 -7.34
N ALA A 182 -5.90 -2.05 -7.02
CA ALA A 182 -6.71 -2.30 -5.83
C ALA A 182 -7.31 -3.71 -5.84
N ARG A 183 -7.93 -4.11 -6.95
CA ARG A 183 -8.48 -5.46 -7.13
C ARG A 183 -7.44 -6.54 -6.95
N THR A 184 -6.22 -6.32 -7.43
CA THR A 184 -5.13 -7.31 -7.32
C THR A 184 -4.70 -7.48 -5.87
N ILE A 185 -4.49 -6.37 -5.14
CA ILE A 185 -4.13 -6.41 -3.71
C ILE A 185 -5.24 -7.07 -2.89
N VAL A 186 -6.51 -6.70 -3.12
CA VAL A 186 -7.66 -7.28 -2.45
C VAL A 186 -7.76 -8.79 -2.72
N LYS A 187 -7.60 -9.21 -3.98
CA LYS A 187 -7.59 -10.65 -4.31
C LYS A 187 -6.51 -11.41 -3.56
N ILE A 188 -5.30 -10.87 -3.48
CA ILE A 188 -4.19 -11.49 -2.73
C ILE A 188 -4.56 -11.62 -1.25
N ILE A 189 -5.01 -10.54 -0.63
CA ILE A 189 -5.35 -10.54 0.80
C ILE A 189 -6.53 -11.48 1.09
N CYS A 190 -7.62 -11.41 0.32
CA CYS A 190 -8.80 -12.24 0.55
C CYS A 190 -8.56 -13.72 0.27
N HIS A 191 -7.58 -14.07 -0.57
CA HIS A 191 -7.23 -15.48 -0.80
C HIS A 191 -6.63 -16.14 0.45
N THR A 192 -6.06 -15.36 1.38
CA THR A 192 -5.51 -15.87 2.66
C THR A 192 -6.56 -16.31 3.68
N ILE A 193 -7.85 -16.07 3.40
CA ILE A 193 -8.97 -16.30 4.34
C ILE A 193 -9.68 -17.63 4.03
N LYS A 194 -9.24 -18.35 2.99
CA LYS A 194 -9.88 -19.60 2.54
C LYS A 194 -9.59 -20.79 3.45
#